data_AF-A0A7W0CHZ2-F1
#
_entry.id   AF-A0A7W0CHZ2-F1
#
_cell.length_a   1.000
_cell.length_b   1.000
_cell.length_c   1.000
_cell.angle_alpha   90.00
_cell.angle_beta   90.00
_cell.angle_gamma   90.00
#
_symmetry.space_group_name_H-M   'P 1'
#
loop_
_entity.id
_entity.type
_entity.pdbx_description
1 polymer ?
#
loop_
_entity_poly.entity_id
_entity_poly.type
_entity_poly.pdbx_seq_one_letter_code
_entity_poly.pdbx_strand_id
1 'polypeptide(L)'
;MRKRRAQEERLLAQLSELGAGPLGGDPDADFRARLRRQLMAARPETGDAPSAARAPVRRRASWLSQLATAGLAASMMLSAVLTYHSVPGDALYPLKRAAEDTLVRLSADPVDRAERELVSAQTRAEELNALLHSPTGGPHVSATLKDMAESTRSGISKLPRSAEIKKFAETQRNMIEPMLDQMDGDQQQQVYGYLDYIAELEAPQ
;
A
#
# COMPACT_ATOMS: atom_id res chain seq x y z
N MET A 1 -15.32 30.02 -14.41
CA MET A 1 -16.49 29.16 -14.09
C MET A 1 -17.03 28.34 -15.28
N ARG A 2 -17.06 28.83 -16.53
CA ARG A 2 -17.62 28.08 -17.69
C ARG A 2 -16.88 26.78 -18.08
N LYS A 3 -15.56 26.72 -17.92
CA LYS A 3 -14.75 25.54 -18.29
C LYS A 3 -15.03 24.29 -17.44
N ARG A 4 -15.35 24.47 -16.15
CA ARG A 4 -15.61 23.36 -15.20
C ARG A 4 -16.91 22.62 -15.54
N ARG A 5 -17.97 23.36 -15.89
CA ARG A 5 -19.25 22.77 -16.35
C ARG A 5 -19.09 21.95 -17.62
N ALA A 6 -18.34 22.45 -18.59
CA ALA A 6 -18.09 21.72 -19.84
C ALA A 6 -17.27 20.42 -19.60
N GLN A 7 -16.45 20.39 -18.55
CA GLN A 7 -15.68 19.21 -18.16
C GLN A 7 -16.56 18.18 -17.43
N GLU A 8 -17.46 18.65 -16.57
CA GLU A 8 -18.48 17.82 -15.89
C GLU A 8 -19.45 17.19 -16.90
N GLU A 9 -19.91 17.94 -17.90
CA GLU A 9 -20.79 17.43 -18.96
C GLU A 9 -20.10 16.34 -19.80
N ARG A 10 -18.80 16.49 -20.08
CA ARG A 10 -18.02 15.48 -20.80
C ARG A 10 -17.80 14.21 -19.98
N LEU A 11 -17.55 14.35 -18.68
CA LEU A 11 -17.42 13.21 -17.78
C LEU A 11 -18.75 12.45 -17.65
N LEU A 12 -19.87 13.16 -17.55
CA LEU A 12 -21.20 12.54 -17.50
C LEU A 12 -21.54 11.81 -18.82
N ALA A 13 -21.15 12.37 -19.97
CA ALA A 13 -21.29 11.70 -21.26
C ALA A 13 -20.45 10.41 -21.33
N GLN A 14 -19.19 10.45 -20.90
CA GLN A 14 -18.32 9.26 -20.85
C GLN A 14 -18.83 8.19 -19.89
N LEU A 15 -19.35 8.57 -18.72
CA LEU A 15 -19.94 7.62 -17.76
C LEU A 15 -21.20 6.96 -18.32
N SER A 16 -21.99 7.70 -19.12
CA SER A 16 -23.18 7.19 -19.78
C SER A 16 -22.84 6.20 -20.89
N GLU A 17 -21.77 6.45 -21.65
CA GLU A 17 -21.24 5.50 -22.65
C GLU A 17 -20.70 4.21 -21.99
N LEU A 18 -20.03 4.33 -20.84
CA LEU A 18 -19.55 3.18 -20.08
C LEU A 18 -20.71 2.35 -19.50
N GLY A 19 -21.78 3.00 -19.04
CA GLY A 19 -23.00 2.33 -18.58
C GLY A 19 -23.80 1.66 -19.70
N ALA A 20 -23.67 2.13 -20.94
CA ALA A 20 -24.32 1.57 -22.12
C ALA A 20 -23.54 0.43 -22.79
N GLY A 21 -22.33 0.11 -22.30
CA GLY A 21 -21.52 -0.99 -22.80
C GLY A 21 -22.09 -2.38 -22.44
N PRO A 22 -21.63 -3.47 -23.07
CA PRO A 22 -22.16 -4.84 -22.88
C PRO A 22 -21.98 -5.42 -21.46
N LEU A 23 -21.32 -4.68 -20.57
CA LEU A 23 -21.09 -5.00 -19.17
C LEU A 23 -22.12 -4.34 -18.23
N GLY A 24 -22.99 -3.47 -18.76
CA GLY A 24 -24.07 -2.76 -18.06
C GLY A 24 -25.44 -3.40 -18.24
N GLY A 25 -25.53 -4.73 -18.16
CA GLY A 25 -26.81 -5.43 -18.15
C GLY A 25 -27.48 -5.35 -16.78
N ASP A 26 -28.76 -5.01 -16.75
CA ASP A 26 -29.59 -5.14 -15.54
C ASP A 26 -29.46 -6.59 -15.02
N PRO A 27 -29.30 -6.84 -13.71
CA PRO A 27 -29.04 -8.19 -13.20
C PRO A 27 -30.07 -9.19 -13.74
N ASP A 28 -29.62 -10.42 -14.00
CA ASP A 28 -30.47 -11.47 -14.57
C ASP A 28 -31.81 -11.61 -13.81
N ALA A 29 -32.89 -11.90 -14.55
CA ALA A 29 -34.25 -11.92 -14.02
C ALA A 29 -34.40 -12.91 -12.86
N ASP A 30 -33.70 -14.04 -12.92
CA ASP A 30 -33.70 -15.03 -11.85
C ASP A 30 -32.96 -14.54 -10.60
N PHE A 31 -31.88 -13.78 -10.77
CA PHE A 31 -31.19 -13.12 -9.66
C PHE A 31 -32.10 -12.09 -8.99
N ARG A 32 -32.79 -11.24 -9.77
CA ARG A 32 -33.77 -10.28 -9.24
C ARG A 32 -34.91 -10.97 -8.51
N ALA A 33 -35.41 -12.09 -9.03
CA ALA A 33 -36.48 -12.88 -8.40
C ALA A 33 -36.02 -13.53 -7.09
N ARG A 34 -34.78 -14.02 -7.01
CA ARG A 34 -34.18 -14.54 -5.77
C ARG A 34 -33.98 -13.43 -4.75
N LEU A 35 -33.42 -12.29 -5.14
CA LEU A 35 -33.19 -11.15 -4.26
C LEU A 35 -34.51 -10.57 -3.73
N ARG A 36 -35.53 -10.45 -4.60
CA ARG A 36 -36.87 -10.01 -4.18
C ARG A 36 -37.47 -10.96 -3.15
N ARG A 37 -37.33 -12.28 -3.32
CA ARG A 37 -37.77 -13.25 -2.30
C ARG A 37 -37.01 -13.08 -1.00
N GLN A 38 -35.70 -12.90 -1.04
CA GLN A 38 -34.88 -12.69 0.17
C GLN A 38 -35.25 -11.39 0.89
N LEU A 39 -35.46 -10.29 0.17
CA LEU A 39 -35.84 -9.01 0.76
C LEU A 39 -37.28 -9.01 1.30
N MET A 40 -38.20 -9.69 0.62
CA MET A 40 -39.57 -9.87 1.11
C MET A 40 -39.63 -10.80 2.32
N ALA A 41 -38.77 -11.84 2.36
CA ALA A 41 -38.62 -12.71 3.53
C ALA A 41 -37.89 -12.03 4.70
N ALA A 42 -37.01 -11.08 4.40
CA ALA A 42 -36.23 -10.32 5.39
C ALA A 42 -36.92 -9.01 5.81
N ARG A 43 -38.19 -8.81 5.48
CA ARG A 43 -38.93 -7.65 5.98
C ARG A 43 -38.96 -7.73 7.52
N PRO A 44 -38.38 -6.76 8.25
CA PRO A 44 -38.68 -6.65 9.66
C PRO A 44 -40.15 -6.26 9.75
N GLU A 45 -40.96 -7.13 10.35
CA GLU A 45 -42.29 -6.79 10.83
C GLU A 45 -42.16 -5.57 11.75
N THR A 46 -42.42 -4.37 11.22
CA THR A 46 -42.84 -3.24 12.03
C THR A 46 -44.27 -3.51 12.45
N GLY A 47 -44.43 -4.33 13.49
CA GLY A 47 -45.72 -4.74 14.04
C GLY A 47 -45.52 -5.90 15.02
N ASP A 48 -45.68 -5.60 16.31
CA ASP A 48 -45.76 -6.52 17.45
C ASP A 48 -45.21 -7.93 17.26
N ALA A 49 -43.94 -8.10 17.63
CA ALA A 49 -43.43 -9.44 17.91
C ALA A 49 -44.18 -10.01 19.12
N PRO A 50 -44.62 -11.28 19.10
CA PRO A 50 -45.02 -11.95 20.33
C PRO A 50 -43.85 -11.83 21.30
N SER A 51 -44.14 -11.41 22.52
CA SER A 51 -43.23 -11.48 23.65
C SER A 51 -42.86 -12.94 23.90
N ALA A 52 -42.02 -13.51 23.04
CA ALA A 52 -41.11 -14.54 23.43
C ALA A 52 -40.25 -13.85 24.46
N ALA A 53 -40.54 -14.13 25.74
CA ALA A 53 -39.68 -13.81 26.84
C ALA A 53 -38.26 -14.12 26.39
N ARG A 54 -37.50 -13.08 26.03
CA ARG A 54 -36.06 -13.19 25.84
C ARG A 54 -35.59 -13.54 27.24
N ALA A 55 -35.46 -14.84 27.51
CA ALA A 55 -34.56 -15.30 28.52
C ALA A 55 -33.27 -14.51 28.24
N PRO A 56 -32.78 -13.70 29.19
CA PRO A 56 -31.58 -12.95 28.95
C PRO A 56 -30.53 -14.00 28.63
N VAL A 57 -30.07 -14.04 27.38
CA VAL A 57 -28.85 -14.76 27.04
C VAL A 57 -27.79 -13.96 27.77
N ARG A 58 -27.58 -14.30 29.04
CA ARG A 58 -26.42 -13.90 29.81
C ARG A 58 -25.28 -14.52 29.02
N ARG A 59 -24.77 -13.79 28.03
CA ARG A 59 -23.44 -14.00 27.51
C ARG A 59 -22.54 -13.70 28.69
N ARG A 60 -22.38 -14.68 29.57
CA ARG A 60 -21.15 -14.83 30.31
C ARG A 60 -20.13 -15.00 29.21
N ALA A 61 -19.58 -13.87 28.74
CA ALA A 61 -18.37 -13.88 27.94
C ALA A 61 -17.40 -14.65 28.82
N SER A 62 -17.25 -15.93 28.51
CA SER A 62 -16.37 -16.80 29.26
C SER A 62 -15.02 -16.14 29.14
N TRP A 63 -14.30 -15.98 30.25
CA TRP A 63 -12.90 -15.56 30.24
C TRP A 63 -12.09 -16.28 29.13
N LEU A 64 -12.42 -17.54 28.82
CA LEU A 64 -11.91 -18.31 27.67
C LEU A 64 -12.19 -17.67 26.30
N SER A 65 -13.38 -17.11 26.08
CA SER A 65 -13.73 -16.39 24.84
C SER A 65 -13.03 -15.03 24.73
N GLN A 66 -12.83 -14.33 25.84
CA GLN A 66 -12.03 -13.10 25.86
C GLN A 66 -10.56 -13.38 25.61
N LEU A 67 -10.02 -14.47 26.19
CA LEU A 67 -8.66 -14.95 25.93
C LEU A 67 -8.48 -15.41 24.49
N ALA A 68 -9.46 -16.08 23.88
CA ALA A 68 -9.41 -16.48 22.48
C ALA A 68 -9.37 -15.26 21.54
N THR A 69 -10.24 -14.28 21.75
CA THR A 69 -10.23 -13.03 20.96
C THR A 69 -8.95 -12.23 21.18
N ALA A 70 -8.47 -12.12 22.42
CA ALA A 70 -7.21 -11.45 22.73
C ALA A 70 -6.01 -12.17 22.09
N GLY A 71 -5.98 -13.50 22.12
CA GLY A 71 -4.96 -14.31 21.47
C GLY A 71 -4.96 -14.14 19.95
N LEU A 72 -6.13 -14.06 19.33
CA LEU A 72 -6.27 -13.82 17.90
C LEU A 72 -5.86 -12.38 17.52
N ALA A 73 -6.24 -11.39 18.32
CA ALA A 73 -5.78 -10.02 18.12
C ALA A 73 -4.25 -9.90 18.28
N ALA A 74 -3.68 -10.55 19.29
CA ALA A 74 -2.24 -10.59 19.50
C ALA A 74 -1.50 -11.28 18.35
N SER A 75 -2.02 -12.40 17.83
CA SER A 75 -1.40 -13.10 16.69
C SER A 75 -1.47 -12.28 15.41
N MET A 76 -2.59 -11.58 15.15
CA MET A 76 -2.70 -10.64 14.04
C MET A 76 -1.72 -9.48 14.17
N MET A 77 -1.58 -8.92 15.38
CA MET A 77 -0.65 -7.81 15.64
C MET A 77 0.81 -8.25 15.46
N LEU A 78 1.17 -9.45 15.96
CA LEU A 78 2.50 -10.01 15.77
C LEU A 78 2.81 -10.25 14.29
N SER A 79 1.84 -10.80 13.55
CA SER A 79 1.97 -11.04 12.11
C SER A 79 2.15 -9.73 11.33
N ALA A 80 1.44 -8.67 11.73
CA ALA A 80 1.59 -7.35 11.13
C ALA A 80 2.99 -6.75 11.40
N VAL A 81 3.51 -6.86 12.62
CA VAL A 81 4.86 -6.40 12.97
C VAL A 81 5.94 -7.18 12.20
N LEU A 82 5.81 -8.51 12.14
CA LEU A 82 6.72 -9.37 11.36
C LEU A 82 6.67 -9.03 9.86
N THR A 83 5.49 -8.73 9.32
CA THR A 83 5.36 -8.29 7.93
C THR A 83 6.02 -6.93 7.71
N TYR A 84 5.86 -5.99 8.65
CA TYR A 84 6.42 -4.65 8.53
C TYR A 84 7.95 -4.64 8.47
N HIS A 85 8.59 -5.45 9.31
CA HIS A 85 10.05 -5.58 9.36
C HIS A 85 10.63 -6.60 8.38
N SER A 86 9.79 -7.27 7.58
CA SER A 86 10.28 -8.25 6.62
C SER A 86 11.17 -7.59 5.55
N VAL A 87 12.23 -8.28 5.19
CA VAL A 87 13.21 -7.91 4.17
C VAL A 87 13.19 -8.94 3.03
N PRO A 88 13.75 -8.63 1.85
CA PRO A 88 13.87 -9.62 0.78
C PRO A 88 14.44 -10.96 1.27
N GLY A 89 13.74 -12.04 0.92
CA GLY A 89 14.05 -13.41 1.37
C GLY A 89 13.16 -13.91 2.51
N ASP A 90 12.50 -13.02 3.25
CA ASP A 90 11.57 -13.40 4.31
C ASP A 90 10.24 -13.90 3.74
N ALA A 91 9.61 -14.85 4.45
CA ALA A 91 8.34 -15.46 4.02
C ALA A 91 7.18 -14.45 3.84
N LEU A 92 7.18 -13.37 4.63
CA LEU A 92 6.13 -12.33 4.60
C LEU A 92 6.49 -11.14 3.70
N TYR A 93 7.69 -11.09 3.14
CA TYR A 93 8.14 -9.98 2.31
C TYR A 93 7.28 -9.77 1.04
N PRO A 94 6.84 -10.81 0.31
CA PRO A 94 5.92 -10.63 -0.82
C PRO A 94 4.62 -9.93 -0.42
N LEU A 95 4.12 -10.18 0.80
CA LEU A 95 2.92 -9.53 1.32
C LEU A 95 3.18 -8.04 1.63
N LYS A 96 4.32 -7.73 2.26
CA LYS A 96 4.77 -6.34 2.47
C LYS A 96 4.84 -5.59 1.15
N ARG A 97 5.53 -6.16 0.15
CA ARG A 97 5.70 -5.53 -1.17
C ARG A 97 4.37 -5.31 -1.89
N ALA A 98 3.44 -6.27 -1.82
CA ALA A 98 2.11 -6.12 -2.41
C ALA A 98 1.27 -5.03 -1.72
N ALA A 99 1.36 -4.88 -0.40
CA ALA A 99 0.69 -3.83 0.34
C ALA A 99 1.24 -2.44 -0.06
N GLU A 100 2.56 -2.29 -0.16
CA GLU A 100 3.19 -1.04 -0.60
C GLU A 100 2.83 -0.67 -2.05
N ASP A 101 2.91 -1.63 -2.99
CA ASP A 101 2.51 -1.41 -4.40
C ASP A 101 1.06 -0.94 -4.48
N THR A 102 0.18 -1.55 -3.68
CA THR A 102 -1.23 -1.16 -3.60
C THR A 102 -1.37 0.28 -3.12
N LEU A 103 -0.60 0.70 -2.11
CA LEU A 103 -0.62 2.09 -1.64
C LEU A 103 -0.15 3.07 -2.71
N VAL A 104 0.92 2.76 -3.45
CA VAL A 104 1.39 3.61 -4.56
C VAL A 104 0.33 3.70 -5.67
N ARG A 105 -0.27 2.57 -6.05
CA ARG A 105 -1.26 2.50 -7.14
C ARG A 105 -2.59 3.16 -6.79
N LEU A 106 -3.02 3.08 -5.53
CA LEU A 106 -4.24 3.73 -5.05
C LEU A 106 -4.06 5.23 -4.75
N SER A 107 -2.85 5.79 -4.83
CA SER A 107 -2.68 7.25 -4.88
C SER A 107 -3.39 7.81 -6.11
N ALA A 108 -4.46 8.55 -5.91
CA ALA A 108 -5.16 9.23 -7.01
C ALA A 108 -4.37 10.47 -7.49
N ASP A 109 -3.75 11.21 -6.57
CA ASP A 109 -2.92 12.37 -6.88
C ASP A 109 -1.52 11.92 -7.36
N PRO A 110 -1.03 12.43 -8.51
CA PRO A 110 0.34 12.22 -8.96
C PRO A 110 1.41 12.64 -7.94
N VAL A 111 1.17 13.70 -7.16
CA VAL A 111 2.10 14.17 -6.11
C VAL A 111 2.16 13.17 -4.98
N ASP A 112 1.01 12.76 -4.42
CA ASP A 112 0.95 11.71 -3.39
C ASP A 112 1.60 10.40 -3.86
N ARG A 113 1.40 10.03 -5.13
CA ARG A 113 2.04 8.85 -5.71
C ARG A 113 3.56 9.00 -5.71
N ALA A 114 4.06 10.16 -6.13
CA ALA A 114 5.49 10.43 -6.17
C ALA A 114 6.11 10.44 -4.77
N GLU A 115 5.43 11.01 -3.78
CA GLU A 115 5.85 10.95 -2.38
C GLU A 115 5.90 9.51 -1.85
N ARG A 116 4.93 8.66 -2.20
CA ARG A 116 4.95 7.23 -1.83
C ARG A 116 6.11 6.47 -2.48
N GLU A 117 6.51 6.84 -3.69
CA GLU A 117 7.68 6.27 -4.35
C GLU A 117 8.98 6.65 -3.62
N LEU A 118 9.10 7.90 -3.14
CA LEU A 118 10.23 8.31 -2.30
C LEU A 118 10.25 7.58 -0.95
N VAL A 119 9.08 7.37 -0.34
CA VAL A 119 8.96 6.53 0.86
C VAL A 119 9.40 5.10 0.55
N SER A 120 8.98 4.51 -0.57
CA SER A 120 9.41 3.16 -0.95
C SER A 120 10.93 3.10 -1.12
N ALA A 121 11.55 4.10 -1.75
CA ALA A 121 13.00 4.20 -1.85
C ALA A 121 13.69 4.25 -0.47
N GLN A 122 13.15 5.01 0.48
CA GLN A 122 13.67 5.04 1.85
C GLN A 122 13.55 3.68 2.53
N THR A 123 12.41 3.01 2.39
CA THR A 123 12.22 1.64 2.89
C THR A 123 13.22 0.67 2.26
N ARG A 124 13.52 0.77 0.96
CA ARG A 124 14.55 -0.07 0.33
C ARG A 124 15.96 0.20 0.88
N ALA A 125 16.28 1.44 1.23
CA ALA A 125 17.55 1.76 1.90
C ALA A 125 17.66 1.12 3.30
N GLU A 126 16.56 1.07 4.06
CA GLU A 126 16.51 0.38 5.35
C GLU A 126 16.64 -1.13 5.20
N GLU A 127 15.97 -1.72 4.22
CA GLU A 127 16.07 -3.14 3.91
C GLU A 127 17.48 -3.51 3.46
N LEU A 128 18.12 -2.66 2.66
CA LEU A 128 19.51 -2.82 2.26
C LEU A 128 20.43 -2.94 3.48
N ASN A 129 20.27 -2.04 4.46
CA ASN A 129 20.99 -2.12 5.73
C ASN A 129 20.79 -3.50 6.38
N ALA A 130 19.53 -3.93 6.50
CA ALA A 130 19.20 -5.19 7.14
C ALA A 130 19.75 -6.41 6.39
N LEU A 131 19.80 -6.36 5.05
CA LEU A 131 20.38 -7.41 4.22
C LEU A 131 21.90 -7.52 4.42
N LEU A 132 22.61 -6.40 4.51
CA LEU A 132 24.06 -6.39 4.75
C LEU A 132 24.44 -6.95 6.13
N HIS A 133 23.53 -6.81 7.11
CA HIS A 133 23.70 -7.39 8.44
C HIS A 133 23.12 -8.81 8.57
N SER A 134 22.59 -9.39 7.48
CA SER A 134 21.98 -10.72 7.45
C SER A 134 22.88 -11.74 6.75
N PRO A 135 23.14 -12.93 7.35
CA PRO A 135 23.91 -13.99 6.71
C PRO A 135 23.34 -14.47 5.36
N THR A 136 22.03 -14.31 5.15
CA THR A 136 21.34 -14.74 3.93
C THR A 136 20.95 -13.56 3.04
N GLY A 137 21.39 -12.34 3.34
CA GLY A 137 20.95 -11.13 2.64
C GLY A 137 21.65 -10.87 1.31
N GLY A 138 22.88 -11.38 1.13
CA GLY A 138 23.72 -11.15 -0.06
C GLY A 138 23.01 -11.28 -1.42
N PRO A 139 22.26 -12.37 -1.69
CA PRO A 139 21.55 -12.57 -2.97
C PRO A 139 20.50 -11.50 -3.30
N HIS A 140 20.07 -10.70 -2.34
CA HIS A 140 19.02 -9.71 -2.52
C HIS A 140 19.54 -8.27 -2.57
N VAL A 141 20.79 -8.01 -2.20
CA VAL A 141 21.38 -6.66 -2.11
C VAL A 141 21.24 -5.90 -3.43
N SER A 142 21.70 -6.48 -4.55
CA SER A 142 21.66 -5.82 -5.86
C SER A 142 20.24 -5.57 -6.37
N ALA A 143 19.30 -6.47 -6.09
CA ALA A 143 17.90 -6.27 -6.46
C ALA A 143 17.26 -5.14 -5.64
N THR A 144 17.54 -5.07 -4.33
CA THR A 144 17.06 -4.00 -3.45
C THR A 144 17.63 -2.64 -3.82
N LEU A 145 18.93 -2.57 -4.16
CA LEU A 145 19.58 -1.36 -4.68
C LEU A 145 18.90 -0.86 -5.95
N LYS A 146 18.59 -1.77 -6.87
CA LYS A 146 17.88 -1.44 -8.11
C LYS A 146 16.48 -0.92 -7.82
N ASP A 147 15.68 -1.61 -7.01
CA ASP A 147 14.33 -1.19 -6.63
C ASP A 147 14.33 0.19 -5.94
N MET A 148 15.33 0.45 -5.09
CA MET A 148 15.54 1.75 -4.46
C MET A 148 15.76 2.84 -5.51
N ALA A 149 16.72 2.64 -6.42
CA ALA A 149 17.05 3.62 -7.45
C ALA A 149 15.87 3.88 -8.41
N GLU A 150 15.12 2.84 -8.79
CA GLU A 150 13.92 2.95 -9.62
C GLU A 150 12.81 3.74 -8.93
N SER A 151 12.55 3.46 -7.64
CA SER A 151 11.55 4.18 -6.85
C SER A 151 11.93 5.66 -6.68
N THR A 152 13.20 5.94 -6.39
CA THR A 152 13.73 7.31 -6.30
C THR A 152 13.53 8.08 -7.61
N ARG A 153 13.91 7.49 -8.76
CA ARG A 153 13.71 8.10 -10.09
C ARG A 153 12.22 8.31 -10.40
N SER A 154 11.37 7.32 -10.08
CA SER A 154 9.92 7.41 -10.26
C SER A 154 9.33 8.57 -9.47
N GLY A 155 9.72 8.74 -8.20
CA GLY A 155 9.27 9.83 -7.34
C GLY A 155 9.74 11.20 -7.84
N ILE A 156 11.05 11.38 -8.03
CA ILE A 156 11.61 12.70 -8.40
C ILE A 156 11.13 13.17 -9.77
N SER A 157 10.94 12.27 -10.73
CA SER A 157 10.49 12.64 -12.09
C SER A 157 9.13 13.37 -12.13
N LYS A 158 8.34 13.27 -11.05
CA LYS A 158 6.99 13.84 -10.96
C LYS A 158 6.91 15.01 -9.96
N LEU A 159 8.01 15.32 -9.26
CA LEU A 159 8.05 16.37 -8.24
C LEU A 159 8.92 17.54 -8.71
N PRO A 160 8.53 18.79 -8.43
CA PRO A 160 9.39 19.93 -8.68
C PRO A 160 10.63 19.86 -7.79
N ARG A 161 11.74 20.46 -8.23
CA ARG A 161 12.88 20.68 -7.35
C ARG A 161 12.44 21.55 -6.17
N SER A 162 12.64 21.04 -4.97
CA SER A 162 12.21 21.69 -3.72
C SER A 162 13.19 21.38 -2.58
N ALA A 163 13.03 22.06 -1.45
CA ALA A 163 13.82 21.81 -0.25
C ALA A 163 13.59 20.37 0.27
N GLU A 164 12.39 19.83 0.10
CA GLU A 164 12.02 18.46 0.48
C GLU A 164 12.79 17.44 -0.37
N ILE A 165 12.91 17.63 -1.68
CA ILE A 165 13.69 16.75 -2.55
C ILE A 165 15.17 16.80 -2.19
N LYS A 166 15.70 17.98 -1.87
CA LYS A 166 17.08 18.13 -1.39
C LYS A 166 17.29 17.37 -0.08
N LYS A 167 16.40 17.54 0.90
CA LYS A 167 16.45 16.84 2.18
C LYS A 167 16.33 15.32 2.01
N PHE A 168 15.50 14.86 1.07
CA PHE A 168 15.40 13.46 0.72
C PHE A 168 16.73 12.91 0.19
N ALA A 169 17.38 13.63 -0.75
CA ALA A 169 18.67 13.25 -1.29
C ALA A 169 19.76 13.18 -0.20
N GLU A 170 19.80 14.18 0.69
CA GLU A 170 20.72 14.20 1.82
C GLU A 170 20.48 13.00 2.75
N THR A 171 19.22 12.68 3.06
CA THR A 171 18.83 11.54 3.89
C THR A 171 19.28 10.22 3.24
N GLN A 172 19.01 10.06 1.95
CA GLN A 172 19.41 8.88 1.19
C GLN A 172 20.93 8.69 1.15
N ARG A 173 21.69 9.76 0.89
CA ARG A 173 23.15 9.69 0.93
C ARG A 173 23.63 9.24 2.31
N ASN A 174 23.15 9.89 3.37
CA ASN A 174 23.57 9.59 4.74
C ASN A 174 23.26 8.15 5.16
N MET A 175 22.23 7.53 4.58
CA MET A 175 21.93 6.12 4.80
C MET A 175 22.86 5.21 4.00
N ILE A 176 23.08 5.49 2.72
CA ILE A 176 23.73 4.57 1.79
C ILE A 176 25.26 4.65 1.82
N GLU A 177 25.83 5.83 1.96
CA GLU A 177 27.29 6.04 1.91
C GLU A 177 28.05 5.19 2.95
N PRO A 178 27.61 5.06 4.22
CA PRO A 178 28.29 4.20 5.19
C PRO A 178 28.23 2.69 4.87
N MET A 179 27.33 2.27 3.97
CA MET A 179 27.14 0.87 3.62
C MET A 179 28.10 0.40 2.52
N LEU A 180 28.77 1.33 1.83
CA LEU A 180 29.67 1.03 0.70
C LEU A 180 30.76 0.01 1.07
N ASP A 181 31.32 0.12 2.27
CA ASP A 181 32.41 -0.75 2.74
C ASP A 181 31.96 -2.21 3.00
N GLN A 182 30.64 -2.45 3.06
CA GLN A 182 30.05 -3.77 3.30
C GLN A 182 29.62 -4.48 2.01
N MET A 183 29.72 -3.79 0.87
CA MET A 183 29.24 -4.25 -0.43
C MET A 183 30.35 -4.82 -1.30
N ASP A 184 30.00 -5.72 -2.22
CA ASP A 184 30.92 -6.17 -3.27
C ASP A 184 31.11 -5.12 -4.38
N GLY A 185 32.05 -5.34 -5.29
CA GLY A 185 32.41 -4.35 -6.32
C GLY A 185 31.26 -3.98 -7.27
N ASP A 186 30.40 -4.93 -7.62
CA ASP A 186 29.25 -4.67 -8.51
C ASP A 186 28.18 -3.84 -7.79
N GLN A 187 27.95 -4.15 -6.51
CA GLN A 187 27.04 -3.40 -5.64
C GLN A 187 27.55 -1.98 -5.37
N GLN A 188 28.85 -1.82 -5.10
CA GLN A 188 29.49 -0.50 -4.95
C GLN A 188 29.33 0.35 -6.20
N GLN A 189 29.52 -0.23 -7.40
CA GLN A 189 29.32 0.49 -8.65
C GLN A 189 27.87 0.98 -8.82
N GLN A 190 26.88 0.15 -8.45
CA GLN A 190 25.47 0.56 -8.46
C GLN A 190 25.20 1.71 -7.48
N VAL A 191 25.78 1.64 -6.28
CA VAL A 191 25.66 2.70 -5.28
C VAL A 191 26.30 4.00 -5.78
N TYR A 192 27.50 3.96 -6.35
CA TYR A 192 28.11 5.17 -6.91
C TYR A 192 27.23 5.83 -7.97
N GLY A 193 26.67 5.05 -8.91
CA GLY A 193 25.74 5.59 -9.90
C GLY A 193 24.46 6.16 -9.28
N TYR A 194 24.00 5.62 -8.15
CA TYR A 194 22.88 6.17 -7.40
C TYR A 194 23.25 7.46 -6.65
N LEU A 195 24.40 7.48 -5.98
CA LEU A 195 24.91 8.64 -5.23
C LEU A 195 25.16 9.83 -6.16
N ASP A 196 25.72 9.59 -7.34
CA ASP A 196 25.88 10.60 -8.39
C ASP A 196 24.53 11.18 -8.81
N TYR A 197 23.54 10.31 -9.06
CA TYR A 197 22.19 10.74 -9.43
C TYR A 197 21.53 11.61 -8.35
N ILE A 198 21.62 11.24 -7.07
CA ILE A 198 21.04 12.04 -6.00
C ILE A 198 21.85 13.30 -5.68
N ALA A 199 23.15 13.34 -5.98
CA ALA A 199 23.97 14.54 -5.81
C ALA A 199 23.52 15.67 -6.76
N GLU A 200 23.10 15.34 -7.98
CA GLU A 200 22.46 16.30 -8.90
C GLU A 200 21.18 16.92 -8.32
N LEU A 201 20.56 16.26 -7.33
CA LEU A 201 19.35 16.76 -6.68
C LEU A 201 19.61 17.91 -5.70
N GLU A 202 20.82 17.97 -5.16
CA GLU A 202 21.20 18.90 -4.09
C GLU A 202 21.91 20.16 -4.58
N ALA A 203 22.42 20.13 -5.82
CA ALA A 203 23.10 21.24 -6.44
C ALA A 203 22.21 22.50 -6.46
N PRO A 204 22.75 23.69 -6.16
CA PRO A 204 22.01 24.94 -6.27
C PRO A 204 21.58 25.19 -7.73
N GLN A 205 20.39 25.77 -7.92
CA GLN A 205 19.93 26.24 -9.24
C GLN A 205 20.55 27.58 -9.62
#